data_AF-A0A6I0VB11-F1
#
_entry.id   AF-A0A6I0VB11-F1
#
_cell.length_a   1.000
_cell.length_b   1.000
_cell.length_c   1.000
_cell.angle_alpha   90.00
_cell.angle_beta   90.00
_cell.angle_gamma   90.00
#
_symmetry.space_group_name_H-M   'P 1'
#
loop_
_entity.id
_entity.type
_entity.pdbx_description
1 polymer ?
#
loop_
_entity_poly.entity_id
_entity_poly.type
_entity_poly.pdbx_seq_one_letter_code
_entity_poly.pdbx_strand_id
1 'polypeptide(L)'
;MRKARLGNVRLRYEPLRPVGIGWSFRLRVERLAPDGEWEPVLTRDHLVRTNDVMGDPGGLTAFEERTAHEAGYRRADLAIVDSPSFA
;
A
#
# COMPACT_ATOMS: atom_id res chain seq x y z
N MET A 1 0.69 23.40 3.09
CA MET A 1 0.71 21.98 2.67
C MET A 1 1.80 21.79 1.63
N ARG A 2 2.86 21.03 1.94
CA ARG A 2 3.87 20.66 0.93
C ARG A 2 3.27 19.57 0.04
N LYS A 3 3.02 19.85 -1.24
CA LYS A 3 2.73 18.80 -2.23
C LYS A 3 3.94 17.87 -2.27
N ALA A 4 3.75 16.58 -2.02
CA ALA A 4 4.73 15.57 -2.39
C ALA A 4 5.06 15.75 -3.88
N ARG A 5 6.35 15.73 -4.24
CA ARG A 5 6.72 15.69 -5.65
C ARG A 5 6.39 14.27 -6.12
N LEU A 6 5.68 14.13 -7.25
CA LEU A 6 5.52 12.80 -7.88
C LEU A 6 6.89 12.11 -7.94
N GLY A 7 7.01 10.92 -7.34
CA GLY A 7 8.24 10.12 -7.33
C GLY A 7 9.05 10.14 -6.03
N ASN A 8 8.70 10.94 -5.01
CA ASN A 8 9.36 10.87 -3.70
C ASN A 8 8.53 10.16 -2.62
N VAL A 9 7.35 9.65 -2.97
CA VAL A 9 6.50 8.84 -2.09
C VAL A 9 5.93 7.68 -2.89
N ARG A 10 5.87 6.50 -2.27
CA ARG A 10 5.34 5.27 -2.87
C ARG A 10 4.49 4.49 -1.89
N LEU A 11 3.65 3.63 -2.44
CA LEU A 11 2.82 2.67 -1.73
C LEU A 11 3.34 1.28 -2.07
N ARG A 12 3.94 0.62 -1.09
CA ARG A 12 4.62 -0.67 -1.23
C ARG A 12 3.83 -1.77 -0.55
N TYR A 13 3.67 -2.87 -1.25
CA TYR A 13 3.12 -4.10 -0.72
C TYR A 13 4.26 -5.02 -0.24
N GLU A 14 4.17 -5.46 1.02
CA GLU A 14 5.06 -6.47 1.58
C GLU A 14 4.21 -7.70 1.90
N PRO A 15 4.41 -8.86 1.23
CA PRO A 15 3.64 -10.05 1.52
C PRO A 15 3.91 -10.50 2.96
N LEU A 16 2.83 -10.73 3.71
CA LEU A 16 2.88 -11.41 5.00
C LEU A 16 2.62 -12.91 4.74
N ARG A 17 3.07 -13.77 5.66
CA ARG A 17 3.03 -15.23 5.48
C ARG A 17 1.65 -15.70 4.98
N PRO A 18 1.58 -16.67 4.05
CA PRO A 18 0.29 -17.18 3.58
C PRO A 18 -0.52 -17.69 4.77
N VAL A 19 -1.72 -17.14 4.93
CA VAL A 19 -2.68 -17.59 5.95
C VAL A 19 -3.61 -18.54 5.21
N GLY A 20 -3.77 -19.79 5.65
CA GLY A 20 -4.35 -20.89 4.86
C GLY A 20 -5.74 -20.69 4.22
N ILE A 21 -6.38 -19.54 4.40
CA ILE A 21 -7.68 -19.14 3.83
C ILE A 21 -7.66 -17.74 3.16
N GLY A 22 -6.48 -17.12 2.99
CA GLY A 22 -6.36 -15.76 2.47
C GLY A 22 -4.95 -15.26 2.19
N TRP A 23 -4.88 -14.06 1.62
CA TRP A 23 -3.66 -13.30 1.40
C TRP A 23 -3.49 -12.31 2.55
N SER A 24 -2.33 -12.34 3.20
CA SER A 24 -1.97 -11.27 4.13
C SER A 24 -0.83 -10.47 3.53
N PHE A 25 -0.92 -9.15 3.67
CA PHE A 25 0.15 -8.26 3.26
C PHE A 25 0.18 -7.05 4.18
N ARG A 26 1.33 -6.40 4.19
CA ARG A 26 1.59 -5.15 4.86
C ARG A 26 1.70 -4.08 3.79
N LEU A 27 0.89 -3.04 3.92
CA LEU A 27 0.95 -1.86 3.08
C LEU A 27 1.82 -0.81 3.77
N ARG A 28 2.86 -0.34 3.07
CA ARG A 28 3.74 0.73 3.53
C ARG A 28 3.60 1.94 2.63
N VAL A 29 3.35 3.09 3.24
CA VAL A 29 3.60 4.37 2.57
C VAL A 29 5.03 4.75 2.89
N GLU A 30 5.87 4.83 1.88
CA GLU A 30 7.29 5.10 2.03
C GLU A 30 7.64 6.43 1.36
N ARG A 31 8.57 7.16 1.96
CA ARG A 31 9.08 8.42 1.42
C ARG A 31 10.58 8.31 1.20
N LEU A 32 11.03 8.83 0.07
CA LEU A 32 12.44 8.93 -0.27
C LEU A 32 13.10 10.01 0.59
N ALA A 33 14.05 9.59 1.42
CA ALA A 33 14.90 10.45 2.23
C ALA A 33 16.00 11.10 1.36
N PRO A 34 16.64 12.19 1.83
CA PRO A 34 17.67 12.90 1.07
C PRO A 34 18.92 12.08 0.77
N ASP A 35 19.19 11.05 1.57
CA ASP A 35 20.29 10.10 1.40
C ASP A 35 20.00 9.02 0.34
N GLY A 36 18.78 9.00 -0.21
CA GLY A 36 18.35 8.05 -1.24
C GLY A 36 17.67 6.81 -0.68
N GLU A 37 17.53 6.68 0.64
CA GLU A 37 16.85 5.55 1.27
C GLU A 37 15.33 5.76 1.33
N TRP A 38 14.57 4.68 1.26
CA TRP A 38 13.12 4.71 1.41
C TRP A 38 12.72 4.43 2.85
N GLU A 39 12.11 5.41 3.51
CA GLU A 39 11.69 5.29 4.90
C GLU A 39 10.18 5.11 5.03
N PRO A 40 9.69 4.20 5.90
CA PRO A 40 8.26 4.04 6.13
C PRO A 40 7.68 5.24 6.89
N VAL A 41 6.69 5.88 6.29
CA VAL A 41 5.88 6.94 6.91
C VAL A 41 4.70 6.34 7.67
N LEU A 42 4.08 5.30 7.09
CA LEU A 42 2.97 4.57 7.68
C LEU A 42 3.05 3.11 7.27
N THR A 43 2.70 2.23 8.20
CA THR A 43 2.61 0.78 7.96
C THR A 43 1.24 0.29 8.44
N ARG A 44 0.55 -0.50 7.61
CA ARG A 44 -0.75 -1.09 7.92
C ARG A 44 -0.80 -2.54 7.45
N ASP A 45 -1.13 -3.44 8.36
CA ASP A 45 -1.31 -4.85 8.01
C ASP A 45 -2.76 -5.07 7.53
N HIS A 46 -2.90 -5.85 6.46
CA HIS A 46 -4.19 -6.20 5.88
C HIS A 46 -4.26 -7.70 5.63
N LEU A 47 -5.40 -8.28 5.99
CA LEU A 47 -5.73 -9.67 5.70
C LEU A 47 -6.92 -9.67 4.76
N VAL A 48 -6.70 -10.14 3.55
CA VAL A 48 -7.75 -10.33 2.55
C VAL A 48 -8.04 -11.83 2.46
N ARG A 49 -9.29 -12.25 2.62
CA ARG A 49 -9.62 -13.65 2.39
C ARG A 49 -9.66 -13.90 0.90
N THR A 50 -9.31 -15.10 0.46
CA THR A 50 -9.26 -15.44 -0.97
C THR A 50 -10.61 -15.22 -1.68
N ASN A 51 -11.72 -15.38 -0.95
CA ASN A 51 -13.07 -15.09 -1.44
C ASN A 51 -13.36 -13.59 -1.64
N ASP A 52 -12.69 -12.71 -0.89
CA ASP A 52 -12.92 -11.25 -0.95
C ASP A 52 -12.22 -10.62 -2.16
N VAL A 53 -11.03 -11.13 -2.54
CA VAL A 53 -10.26 -10.65 -3.71
C VAL A 53 -11.00 -10.89 -5.03
N MET A 54 -11.61 -12.07 -5.18
CA MET A 54 -12.35 -12.44 -6.40
C MET A 54 -13.67 -11.69 -6.54
N GLY A 55 -14.19 -11.09 -5.46
CA GLY A 55 -15.50 -10.47 -5.40
C GLY A 55 -15.51 -8.93 -5.37
N ASP A 56 -14.47 -8.27 -4.84
CA ASP A 56 -14.48 -6.81 -4.66
C ASP A 56 -13.09 -6.15 -4.78
N PRO A 57 -12.61 -5.85 -6.01
CA PRO A 57 -11.43 -5.02 -6.22
C PRO A 57 -11.57 -3.58 -5.69
N GLY A 58 -12.80 -3.11 -5.40
CA GLY A 58 -13.08 -1.81 -4.81
C GLY A 58 -12.62 -1.70 -3.34
N GLY A 59 -12.73 -2.80 -2.58
CA GLY A 59 -12.29 -2.86 -1.19
C GLY A 59 -10.79 -2.62 -1.01
N LEU A 60 -9.96 -3.19 -1.90
CA LEU A 60 -8.51 -2.96 -1.90
C LEU A 60 -8.18 -1.50 -2.22
N THR A 61 -8.80 -0.94 -3.25
CA THR A 61 -8.56 0.46 -3.64
C THR A 61 -8.94 1.42 -2.50
N ALA A 62 -10.08 1.19 -1.83
CA ALA A 62 -10.50 2.00 -0.69
C ALA A 62 -9.54 1.86 0.52
N PHE A 63 -8.94 0.69 0.70
CA PHE A 63 -7.91 0.46 1.72
C PHE A 63 -6.62 1.24 1.43
N GLU A 64 -6.15 1.22 0.18
CA GLU A 64 -4.99 2.01 -0.25
C GLU A 64 -5.25 3.51 -0.09
N GLU A 65 -6.43 3.99 -0.52
CA GLU A 65 -6.82 5.40 -0.42
C GLU A 65 -6.83 5.89 1.03
N ARG A 66 -7.40 5.09 1.94
CA ARG A 66 -7.41 5.39 3.36
C ARG A 66 -6.01 5.41 3.95
N THR A 67 -5.17 4.44 3.61
CA THR A 67 -3.80 4.34 4.10
C THR A 67 -2.96 5.52 3.59
N ALA A 68 -3.08 5.87 2.31
CA ALA A 68 -2.43 7.05 1.74
C ALA A 68 -2.89 8.34 2.42
N HIS A 69 -4.21 8.49 2.62
CA HIS A 69 -4.79 9.67 3.25
C HIS A 69 -4.33 9.85 4.70
N GLU A 70 -4.31 8.77 5.49
CA GLU A 70 -3.78 8.77 6.86
C GLU A 70 -2.30 9.16 6.89
N ALA A 71 -1.52 8.77 5.89
CA ALA A 71 -0.12 9.19 5.73
C ALA A 71 0.04 10.63 5.19
N GLY A 72 -1.06 11.33 4.89
CA GLY A 72 -1.06 12.72 4.39
C GLY A 72 -0.93 12.86 2.87
N TYR A 73 -1.16 11.79 2.12
CA TYR A 73 -1.03 11.74 0.66
C TYR A 73 -2.33 11.34 -0.03
N ARG A 74 -2.44 11.58 -1.34
CA ARG A 74 -3.49 10.98 -2.16
C ARG A 74 -2.92 9.73 -2.82
N ARG A 75 -3.68 8.64 -2.84
CA ARG A 75 -3.26 7.38 -3.49
C ARG A 75 -2.86 7.59 -4.95
N ALA A 76 -3.58 8.44 -5.69
CA ALA A 76 -3.26 8.77 -7.08
C ALA A 76 -1.88 9.46 -7.27
N ASP A 77 -1.31 10.03 -6.22
CA ASP A 77 0.02 10.67 -6.25
C ASP A 77 1.15 9.69 -5.88
N LEU A 78 0.82 8.47 -5.44
CA LEU A 78 1.77 7.45 -4.99
C LEU A 78 2.08 6.46 -6.11
N ALA A 79 3.36 6.18 -6.33
CA ALA A 79 3.76 5.04 -7.14
C ALA A 79 3.41 3.75 -6.39
N ILE A 80 2.68 2.83 -7.02
CA ILE A 80 2.37 1.52 -6.45
C ILE A 80 3.48 0.54 -6.85
N VAL A 81 4.10 -0.11 -5.87
CA VAL A 81 5.20 -1.08 -6.09
C VAL A 81 4.95 -2.38 -5.35
N ASP A 82 5.52 -3.46 -5.88
CA ASP A 82 5.42 -4.83 -5.33
C ASP A 82 3.97 -5.33 -5.17
N SER A 83 3.01 -4.72 -5.89
CA SER A 83 1.60 -5.07 -5.81
C SER A 83 1.40 -6.56 -6.08
N PRO A 84 0.67 -7.28 -5.22
CA PRO A 84 0.39 -8.69 -5.44
C PRO A 84 -0.36 -8.88 -6.77
N SER A 85 0.13 -9.81 -7.58
CA SER A 85 -0.61 -10.28 -8.76
C SER A 85 -1.68 -11.26 -8.28
N PHE A 86 -2.93 -10.82 -8.30
CA PHE A 86 -4.09 -11.66 -7.98
C PHE A 86 -4.42 -12.52 -9.21
N ALA A 87 -3.74 -13.65 -9.37
CA ALA A 87 -3.98 -14.65 -10.42
C ALA A 87 -4.72 -15.87 -9.87
#